data_AF-A0A6N7E2V2-F1
#
_entry.id   AF-A0A6N7E2V2-F1
#
_cell.length_a   1.000
_cell.length_b   1.000
_cell.length_c   1.000
_cell.angle_alpha   90.00
_cell.angle_beta   90.00
_cell.angle_gamma   90.00
#
_symmetry.space_group_name_H-M   'P 1'
#
loop_
_entity.id
_entity.type
_entity.pdbx_description
1 polymer ?
#
loop_
_entity_poly.entity_id
_entity_poly.type
_entity_poly.pdbx_seq_one_letter_code
_entity_poly.pdbx_strand_id
1 'polypeptide(L)'
;MRLLSQPFILYVQVNKLRRIKMELFNALLNVLSWRHAVHQFTNQISTEQIQNLLEATGLVATFYGLQSFRILVRASDSIRQQLAEHSYRQASRRKFVMTTDDQDMRLEV
;
A
#
# COMPACT_ATOMS: atom_id res chain seq x y z
N MET A 1 24.07 -46.29 -10.66
CA MET A 1 23.73 -45.30 -11.71
C MET A 1 22.58 -44.40 -11.25
N ARG A 2 22.85 -43.24 -10.62
CA ARG A 2 21.80 -42.31 -10.16
C ARG A 2 22.27 -40.84 -10.17
N LEU A 3 23.10 -40.47 -11.15
CA LEU A 3 23.74 -39.15 -11.18
C LEU A 3 23.47 -38.32 -12.45
N LEU A 4 22.71 -38.84 -13.43
CA LEU A 4 22.49 -38.13 -14.71
C LEU A 4 21.06 -37.57 -14.92
N SER A 5 20.10 -37.83 -14.02
CA SER A 5 18.73 -37.30 -14.13
C SER A 5 18.51 -35.94 -13.44
N GLN A 6 19.43 -35.56 -12.55
CA GLN A 6 19.34 -34.33 -11.75
C GLN A 6 19.38 -33.01 -12.56
N PRO A 7 20.20 -32.84 -13.62
CA PRO A 7 20.31 -31.53 -14.28
C PRO A 7 19.07 -31.16 -15.11
N PHE A 8 18.37 -32.14 -15.69
CA PHE A 8 17.18 -31.88 -16.51
C PHE A 8 15.96 -31.50 -15.65
N ILE A 9 15.76 -32.18 -14.53
CA ILE A 9 14.68 -31.85 -13.58
C ILE A 9 14.92 -30.45 -12.99
N LEU A 10 16.15 -30.13 -12.62
CA LEU A 10 16.54 -28.81 -12.13
C LEU A 10 16.28 -27.72 -13.19
N TYR A 11 16.64 -27.98 -14.46
CA TYR A 11 16.39 -27.05 -15.56
C TYR A 11 14.89 -26.77 -15.78
N VAL A 12 14.06 -27.80 -15.76
CA VAL A 12 12.60 -27.66 -15.89
C VAL A 12 12.03 -26.86 -14.70
N GLN A 13 12.49 -27.13 -13.48
CA GLN A 13 12.07 -26.41 -12.28
C GLN A 13 12.46 -24.92 -12.32
N VAL A 14 13.70 -24.61 -12.74
CA VAL A 14 14.17 -23.22 -12.87
C VAL A 14 13.35 -22.44 -13.91
N ASN A 15 13.05 -23.05 -15.06
CA ASN A 15 12.22 -22.39 -16.08
C ASN A 15 10.77 -22.20 -15.63
N LYS A 16 10.22 -23.15 -14.87
CA LYS A 16 8.90 -23.01 -14.26
C LYS A 16 8.86 -21.83 -13.27
N LEU A 17 9.86 -21.70 -12.40
CA LEU A 17 9.98 -20.59 -11.47
C LEU A 17 10.16 -19.24 -12.18
N ARG A 18 10.99 -19.20 -13.23
CA ARG A 18 11.18 -17.98 -14.05
C ARG A 18 9.86 -17.53 -14.67
N ARG A 19 9.07 -18.46 -15.21
CA ARG A 19 7.77 -18.16 -15.80
C ARG A 19 6.79 -17.60 -14.76
N ILE A 20 6.68 -18.24 -13.59
CA ILE A 20 5.81 -17.75 -12.51
C ILE A 20 6.23 -16.34 -12.07
N LYS A 21 7.53 -16.08 -11.93
CA LYS A 21 8.05 -14.75 -11.58
C LYS A 21 7.65 -13.69 -12.61
N MET A 22 7.73 -14.01 -13.91
CA MET A 22 7.34 -13.10 -14.98
C MET A 22 5.83 -12.84 -14.99
N GLU A 23 5.01 -13.86 -14.79
CA GLU A 23 3.55 -13.73 -14.71
C GLU A 23 3.15 -12.82 -13.53
N LEU A 24 3.76 -13.03 -12.34
CA LEU A 24 3.55 -12.17 -11.16
C LEU A 24 4.01 -10.73 -11.39
N PHE A 25 5.16 -10.54 -12.03
CA PHE A 25 5.67 -9.22 -12.35
C PHE A 25 4.74 -8.46 -13.30
N ASN A 26 4.24 -9.12 -14.34
CA ASN A 26 3.29 -8.52 -15.27
C ASN A 26 1.95 -8.20 -14.58
N ALA A 27 1.47 -9.07 -13.69
CA ALA A 27 0.27 -8.80 -12.91
C ALA A 27 0.42 -7.53 -12.04
N LEU A 28 1.58 -7.37 -11.38
CA LEU A 28 1.88 -6.17 -10.60
C LEU A 28 1.93 -4.91 -11.47
N LEU A 29 2.62 -4.96 -12.62
CA LEU A 29 2.69 -3.83 -13.55
C LEU A 29 1.30 -3.42 -14.04
N ASN A 30 0.43 -4.39 -14.34
CA ASN A 30 -0.94 -4.12 -14.72
C ASN A 30 -1.66 -3.36 -13.60
N VAL A 31 -1.63 -3.85 -12.35
CA VAL A 31 -2.30 -3.17 -11.24
C VAL A 31 -1.79 -1.73 -11.05
N LEU A 32 -0.47 -1.53 -11.12
CA LEU A 32 0.13 -0.19 -10.98
C LEU A 32 -0.23 0.76 -12.13
N SER A 33 -0.39 0.23 -13.34
CA SER A 33 -0.75 1.02 -14.53
C SER A 33 -2.21 1.53 -14.51
N TRP A 34 -3.11 0.83 -13.83
CA TRP A 34 -4.54 1.16 -13.77
C TRP A 34 -4.94 2.08 -12.59
N ARG A 35 -3.96 2.65 -11.88
CA ARG A 35 -4.21 3.54 -10.74
C ARG A 35 -4.88 4.85 -11.19
N HIS A 36 -6.16 5.01 -10.88
CA HIS A 36 -6.90 6.27 -11.04
C HIS A 36 -7.47 6.73 -9.69
N ALA A 37 -7.68 8.05 -9.54
CA ALA A 37 -8.26 8.61 -8.32
C ALA A 37 -9.78 8.43 -8.33
N VAL A 38 -10.30 7.63 -7.41
CA VAL A 38 -11.74 7.40 -7.23
C VAL A 38 -12.30 8.40 -6.22
N HIS A 39 -13.43 9.04 -6.55
CA HIS A 39 -14.08 10.03 -5.68
C HIS A 39 -15.33 9.48 -4.95
N GLN A 40 -15.93 8.40 -5.45
CA GLN A 40 -17.13 7.79 -4.89
C GLN A 40 -16.81 6.45 -4.22
N PHE A 41 -17.22 6.27 -2.96
CA PHE A 41 -16.95 5.08 -2.17
C PHE A 41 -18.26 4.51 -1.62
N THR A 42 -18.46 3.21 -1.78
CA THR A 42 -19.71 2.53 -1.37
C THR A 42 -19.51 1.73 -0.08
N ASN A 43 -18.46 0.93 0.00
CA ASN A 43 -18.31 -0.09 1.05
C ASN A 43 -17.23 0.26 2.06
N GLN A 44 -17.42 -0.11 3.33
CA GLN A 44 -16.35 -0.09 4.32
C GLN A 44 -15.33 -1.19 4.01
N ILE A 45 -14.06 -0.93 4.34
CA ILE A 45 -12.96 -1.90 4.18
C ILE A 45 -12.73 -2.64 5.49
N SER A 46 -12.29 -3.90 5.42
CA SER A 46 -11.99 -4.70 6.60
C SER A 46 -10.70 -4.22 7.30
N THR A 47 -10.54 -4.57 8.57
CA THR A 47 -9.30 -4.31 9.32
C THR A 47 -8.09 -4.97 8.66
N GLU A 48 -8.26 -6.15 8.08
CA GLU A 48 -7.20 -6.85 7.34
C GLU A 48 -6.76 -6.06 6.10
N GLN A 49 -7.71 -5.52 5.33
CA GLN A 49 -7.39 -4.67 4.18
C GLN A 49 -6.64 -3.40 4.60
N ILE A 50 -7.01 -2.80 5.72
CA ILE A 50 -6.29 -1.65 6.30
C ILE A 50 -4.86 -2.05 6.67
N GLN A 51 -4.68 -3.19 7.33
CA GLN A 51 -3.37 -3.67 7.74
C GLN A 51 -2.45 -3.92 6.53
N ASN A 52 -2.97 -4.56 5.48
CA ASN A 52 -2.24 -4.78 4.24
C ASN A 52 -1.79 -3.46 3.59
N LEU A 53 -2.61 -2.41 3.64
CA LEU A 53 -2.25 -1.08 3.13
C LEU A 53 -1.14 -0.42 3.97
N LEU A 54 -1.21 -0.55 5.30
CA LEU A 54 -0.19 -0.02 6.21
C LEU A 54 1.16 -0.71 5.98
N GLU A 55 1.16 -2.04 5.86
CA GLU A 55 2.36 -2.83 5.56
C GLU A 55 2.95 -2.46 4.21
N ALA A 56 2.12 -2.39 3.17
CA ALA A 56 2.56 -1.95 1.84
C ALA A 56 3.20 -0.56 1.86
N THR A 57 2.66 0.36 2.67
CA THR A 57 3.21 1.72 2.81
C THR A 57 4.55 1.72 3.56
N GLY A 58 4.72 0.85 4.56
CA GLY A 58 5.99 0.66 5.26
C GLY A 58 7.11 0.07 4.39
N LEU A 59 6.77 -0.54 3.25
CA LEU A 59 7.74 -1.07 2.29
C LEU A 59 8.26 -0.03 1.29
N VAL A 60 7.73 1.20 1.33
CA VAL A 60 8.17 2.28 0.44
C VAL A 60 9.59 2.70 0.80
N ALA A 61 10.43 2.86 -0.22
CA ALA A 61 11.77 3.42 -0.07
C ALA A 61 11.67 4.86 0.46
N THR A 62 12.28 5.12 1.61
CA THR A 62 12.33 6.46 2.21
C THR A 62 13.75 6.96 2.33
N PHE A 63 13.90 8.28 2.43
CA PHE A 63 15.18 8.93 2.58
C PHE A 63 15.97 8.36 3.76
N TYR A 64 17.16 7.80 3.49
CA TYR A 64 18.01 7.07 4.45
C TYR A 64 17.29 5.99 5.27
N GLY A 65 16.13 5.48 4.81
CA GLY A 65 15.32 4.54 5.57
C GLY A 65 14.65 5.15 6.81
N LEU A 66 14.63 6.48 6.96
CA LEU A 66 14.13 7.18 8.14
C LEU A 66 12.61 7.11 8.32
N GLN A 67 11.87 6.75 7.25
CA GLN A 67 10.40 6.64 7.27
C GLN A 67 9.71 7.78 8.03
N SER A 68 10.08 9.03 7.73
CA SER A 68 9.64 10.23 8.47
C SER A 68 8.19 10.63 8.19
N PHE A 69 7.26 9.68 8.33
CA PHE A 69 5.84 9.89 8.20
C PHE A 69 5.05 9.07 9.20
N ARG A 70 3.89 9.58 9.61
CA ARG A 70 2.90 8.84 10.39
C ARG A 70 1.60 8.74 9.61
N ILE A 71 1.00 7.55 9.62
CA ILE A 71 -0.31 7.29 9.01
C ILE A 71 -1.35 7.24 10.12
N LEU A 72 -2.33 8.13 10.05
CA LEU A 72 -3.46 8.14 10.97
C LEU A 72 -4.64 7.40 10.35
N VAL A 73 -5.03 6.28 10.96
CA VAL A 73 -6.24 5.51 10.58
C VAL A 73 -7.38 5.92 11.52
N ARG A 74 -8.48 6.49 11.00
CA ARG A 74 -9.56 7.01 11.85
C ARG A 74 -10.96 6.52 11.48
N ALA A 75 -11.66 5.99 12.49
CA ALA A 75 -12.99 5.40 12.35
C ALA A 75 -14.15 6.36 12.67
N SER A 76 -13.95 7.39 13.53
CA SER A 76 -15.04 8.24 14.02
C SER A 76 -15.53 9.27 12.99
N ASP A 77 -16.85 9.37 12.84
CA ASP A 77 -17.52 10.30 11.92
C ASP A 77 -17.43 11.77 12.35
N SER A 78 -17.40 12.05 13.66
CA SER A 78 -17.35 13.44 14.17
C SER A 78 -16.06 14.16 13.75
N ILE A 79 -14.92 13.47 13.87
CA ILE A 79 -13.63 14.04 13.44
C ILE A 79 -13.54 14.15 11.91
N ARG A 80 -14.16 13.25 11.16
CA ARG A 80 -14.17 13.34 9.69
C ARG A 80 -14.85 14.62 9.22
N GLN A 81 -15.94 15.01 9.89
CA GLN A 81 -16.67 16.23 9.57
C GLN A 81 -15.80 17.47 9.83
N GLN A 82 -15.11 17.53 10.97
CA GLN A 82 -14.16 18.60 11.28
C GLN A 82 -13.02 18.67 10.24
N LEU A 83 -12.45 17.53 9.84
CA LEU A 83 -11.41 17.48 8.81
C LEU A 83 -11.93 17.89 7.42
N ALA A 84 -13.21 17.74 7.11
CA ALA A 84 -13.78 18.17 5.83
C ALA A 84 -13.79 19.70 5.70
N GLU A 85 -14.04 20.40 6.81
CA GLU A 85 -14.07 21.87 6.86
C GLU A 85 -12.70 22.48 6.52
N HIS A 86 -11.62 21.86 7.02
CA HIS A 86 -10.24 22.30 6.79
C HIS A 86 -9.58 21.76 5.51
N SER A 87 -10.30 20.99 4.68
CA SER A 87 -9.76 20.52 3.39
C SER A 87 -10.60 21.01 2.21
N TYR A 88 -10.88 22.31 2.17
CA TYR A 88 -11.61 22.95 1.07
C TYR A 88 -12.98 22.32 0.78
N ARG A 89 -13.65 21.77 1.81
CA ARG A 89 -14.93 21.07 1.68
C ARG A 89 -14.91 19.93 0.66
N GLN A 90 -13.75 19.32 0.43
CA GLN A 90 -13.66 18.10 -0.36
C GLN A 90 -14.54 17.03 0.30
N ALA A 91 -15.65 16.71 -0.36
CA ALA A 91 -16.69 15.81 0.14
C ALA A 91 -16.27 14.33 0.18
N SER A 92 -14.98 14.02 -0.06
CA SER A 92 -14.44 12.66 0.01
C SER A 92 -14.36 12.22 1.47
N ARG A 93 -15.39 11.47 1.90
CA ARG A 93 -15.73 11.17 3.30
C ARG A 93 -14.78 10.24 4.05
N ARG A 94 -13.63 9.85 3.49
CA ARG A 94 -12.68 8.92 4.13
C ARG A 94 -11.25 9.32 3.80
N LYS A 95 -10.59 9.98 4.74
CA LYS A 95 -9.21 10.47 4.59
C LYS A 95 -8.28 9.59 5.43
N PHE A 96 -7.32 8.95 4.77
CA PHE A 96 -6.06 8.61 5.42
C PHE A 96 -5.21 9.86 5.39
N VAL A 97 -4.72 10.29 6.55
CA VAL A 97 -3.85 11.45 6.65
C VAL A 97 -2.44 10.94 6.88
N MET A 98 -1.55 11.30 5.96
CA MET A 98 -0.12 11.09 6.09
C MET A 98 0.49 12.43 6.50
N THR A 99 1.12 12.44 7.67
CA THR A 99 1.84 13.62 8.15
C THR A 99 3.33 13.31 8.16
N THR A 100 4.16 14.31 7.89
CA THR A 100 5.60 14.22 8.14
C THR A 100 5.85 14.32 9.65
N ASP A 101 6.92 13.69 10.10
CA ASP A 101 7.43 13.87 11.48
C ASP A 101 8.26 15.16 11.53
N ASP A 102 7.62 16.29 11.24
CA ASP A 102 8.21 17.58 11.54
C ASP A 102 7.82 17.91 12.99
N GLN A 103 8.82 18.03 13.86
CA GLN A 103 8.67 18.18 15.31
C GLN A 103 8.00 19.51 15.75
N ASP A 104 7.38 20.26 14.83
CA ASP A 104 6.89 21.62 15.08
C ASP A 104 5.38 21.86 14.87
N MET A 105 4.55 20.84 14.63
CA MET A 105 3.09 21.01 14.75
C MET A 105 2.60 20.69 16.17
N ARG A 106 2.95 21.57 17.11
CA ARG A 106 2.12 21.84 18.28
C ARG A 106 0.79 22.43 17.80
N LEU A 107 -0.18 21.58 17.51
CA LEU A 107 -1.57 22.02 17.49
C LEU A 107 -2.03 22.15 18.93
N GLU A 108 -1.87 23.35 19.50
CA GLU A 108 -2.73 23.80 20.58
C GLU A 108 -4.16 23.84 20.05
N VAL A 109 -4.99 22.90 20.52
CA VAL A 109 -6.44 23.00 20.60
C VAL A 109 -6.86 22.42 21.94
#